data_AF-A0A1M6TDR2-F1
#
_entry.id   AF-A0A1M6TDR2-F1
#
_cell.length_a   1.000
_cell.length_b   1.000
_cell.length_c   1.000
_cell.angle_alpha   90.00
_cell.angle_beta   90.00
_cell.angle_gamma   90.00
#
_symmetry.space_group_name_H-M   'P 1'
#
loop_
_entity.id
_entity.type
_entity.pdbx_description
1 polymer ?
#
loop_
_entity_poly.entity_id
_entity_poly.type
_entity_poly.pdbx_seq_one_letter_code
_entity_poly.pdbx_strand_id
1 'polypeptide(L)'
;MYYESIKVLDCTIRDGGLVNKHDFSLEFVRRLYTLLSAAGVDYMEMGYKNSPELFDPKEYGPWKFCEDDLLWKVKDGIESNIKMAVMADVGRVNMDAVKPASESPYQMFRVASYVKNIDKGIEMVNAFHDMGYETTLNIMAVSRDRGPELDEALHQVNEECKADVLYLVDSFGAFYQEDIDKELTRYKGIVKNKKFGFHGHNNQQLAFSNTIQAIINHVDFLDGSVSGMGRGAGNCTTELLLGFLKNPKYDLRPVLDAYQELFLPLKEKYEWGYIIPQMITGMLNRHPQDAIAVRKTEDRDNYRKFYNHMMND
;
A
#
# COMPACT_ATOMS: atom_id res chain seq x y z
N MET A 1 -5.22 11.25 18.60
CA MET A 1 -6.00 12.30 17.92
C MET A 1 -7.13 11.62 17.18
N TYR A 2 -8.36 12.08 17.35
CA TYR A 2 -9.55 11.41 16.83
C TYR A 2 -10.38 12.40 16.01
N TYR A 3 -10.69 12.01 14.78
CA TYR A 3 -11.85 12.50 14.06
C TYR A 3 -12.49 11.30 13.33
N GLU A 4 -13.81 11.33 13.22
CA GLU A 4 -14.64 10.15 12.89
C GLU A 4 -14.37 9.58 11.49
N SER A 5 -13.88 10.40 10.56
CA SER A 5 -13.65 10.00 9.18
C SER A 5 -12.41 9.13 8.97
N ILE A 6 -11.53 8.94 9.97
CA ILE A 6 -10.32 8.12 9.82
C ILE A 6 -10.68 6.66 9.52
N LYS A 7 -10.06 6.14 8.45
CA LYS A 7 -10.11 4.76 7.98
C LYS A 7 -8.72 4.15 7.99
N VAL A 8 -8.61 2.94 8.53
CA VAL A 8 -7.36 2.16 8.48
C VAL A 8 -7.48 1.10 7.39
N LEU A 9 -6.52 1.10 6.47
CA LEU A 9 -6.40 0.11 5.41
C LEU A 9 -5.13 -0.73 5.65
N ASP A 10 -5.31 -2.03 5.89
CA ASP A 10 -4.19 -2.95 5.99
C ASP A 10 -3.81 -3.50 4.61
N CYS A 11 -2.53 -3.40 4.25
CA CYS A 11 -1.98 -3.81 2.97
C CYS A 11 -0.96 -4.95 3.08
N THR A 12 -1.00 -5.74 4.16
CA THR A 12 -0.04 -6.84 4.38
C THR A 12 0.00 -7.80 3.19
N ILE A 13 -1.14 -8.26 2.67
CA ILE A 13 -1.12 -9.28 1.60
C ILE A 13 -0.64 -8.69 0.28
N ARG A 14 -1.07 -7.47 -0.06
CA ARG A 14 -0.64 -6.81 -1.30
C ARG A 14 0.82 -6.40 -1.27
N ASP A 15 1.22 -5.57 -0.30
CA ASP A 15 2.56 -5.02 -0.29
C ASP A 15 3.59 -6.00 0.29
N GLY A 16 3.20 -6.76 1.31
CA GLY A 16 4.00 -7.89 1.81
C GLY A 16 4.16 -9.01 0.78
N GLY A 17 3.24 -9.13 -0.17
CA GLY A 17 3.37 -10.02 -1.33
C GLY A 17 4.66 -9.79 -2.14
N LEU A 18 5.23 -8.58 -2.09
CA LEU A 18 6.50 -8.28 -2.76
C LEU A 18 7.70 -8.98 -2.10
N VAL A 19 7.57 -9.44 -0.85
CA VAL A 19 8.62 -10.17 -0.10
C VAL A 19 8.65 -11.66 -0.47
N ASN A 20 7.47 -12.28 -0.64
CA ASN A 20 7.32 -13.73 -0.86
C ASN A 20 6.76 -14.08 -2.25
N LYS A 21 6.84 -13.17 -3.22
CA LYS A 21 6.23 -13.32 -4.56
C LYS A 21 4.72 -13.59 -4.53
N HIS A 22 4.00 -13.02 -3.57
CA HIS A 22 2.56 -13.10 -3.42
C HIS A 22 2.10 -14.54 -3.14
N ASP A 23 2.95 -15.34 -2.51
CA ASP A 23 2.70 -16.73 -2.17
C ASP A 23 2.38 -16.89 -0.67
N PHE A 24 1.20 -16.43 -0.29
CA PHE A 24 0.61 -16.73 1.02
C PHE A 24 -0.37 -17.89 0.88
N SER A 25 -0.45 -18.77 1.87
CA SER A 25 -1.50 -19.79 1.87
C SER A 25 -2.87 -19.16 2.10
N LEU A 26 -3.94 -19.80 1.60
CA LEU A 26 -5.31 -19.38 1.89
C LEU A 26 -5.60 -19.36 3.39
N GLU A 27 -5.04 -20.32 4.14
CA GLU A 27 -5.18 -20.37 5.60
C GLU A 27 -4.56 -19.14 6.29
N PHE A 28 -3.34 -18.74 5.88
CA PHE A 28 -2.69 -17.53 6.39
C PHE A 28 -3.58 -16.30 6.16
N VAL A 29 -4.05 -16.12 4.92
CA VAL A 29 -4.87 -14.96 4.56
C VAL A 29 -6.21 -14.97 5.26
N ARG A 30 -6.88 -16.13 5.37
CA ARG A 30 -8.13 -16.27 6.15
C ARG A 30 -7.93 -15.94 7.63
N ARG A 31 -6.84 -16.42 8.23
CA ARG A 31 -6.54 -16.12 9.65
C ARG A 31 -6.29 -14.63 9.85
N LEU A 32 -5.50 -14.01 8.97
CA LEU A 32 -5.24 -12.58 9.01
C LEU A 32 -6.51 -11.76 8.80
N TYR A 33 -7.35 -12.11 7.81
CA TYR A 33 -8.64 -11.46 7.54
C TYR A 33 -9.55 -11.47 8.77
N THR A 34 -9.70 -12.62 9.43
CA THR A 34 -10.49 -12.76 10.67
C THR A 34 -9.95 -11.86 11.79
N LEU A 35 -8.62 -11.81 11.97
CA LEU A 35 -7.99 -11.02 13.02
C LEU A 35 -8.10 -9.51 12.75
N LEU A 36 -7.86 -9.06 11.51
CA LEU A 36 -8.02 -7.66 11.13
C LEU A 36 -9.48 -7.20 11.20
N SER A 37 -10.42 -8.07 10.83
CA SER A 37 -11.85 -7.85 11.04
C SER A 37 -12.18 -7.64 12.51
N ALA A 38 -11.70 -8.52 13.39
CA ALA A 38 -11.90 -8.41 14.84
C ALA A 38 -11.22 -7.16 15.44
N ALA A 39 -10.10 -6.71 14.83
CA ALA A 39 -9.42 -5.48 15.20
C ALA A 39 -10.15 -4.20 14.76
N GLY A 40 -11.23 -4.33 13.99
CA GLY A 40 -12.02 -3.19 13.49
C GLY A 40 -11.38 -2.43 12.34
N VAL A 41 -10.36 -3.00 11.68
CA VAL A 41 -9.74 -2.42 10.46
C VAL A 41 -10.82 -2.25 9.38
N ASP A 42 -10.77 -1.14 8.63
CA ASP A 42 -11.83 -0.81 7.65
C ASP A 42 -11.66 -1.57 6.34
N TYR A 43 -10.43 -1.66 5.86
CA TYR A 43 -10.11 -2.26 4.57
C TYR A 43 -8.93 -3.23 4.70
N MET A 44 -9.00 -4.36 4.01
CA MET A 44 -7.87 -5.26 3.80
C MET A 44 -7.58 -5.34 2.29
N GLU A 45 -6.39 -4.94 1.89
CA GLU A 45 -5.94 -5.00 0.51
C GLU A 45 -5.35 -6.37 0.20
N MET A 46 -6.09 -7.13 -0.62
CA MET A 46 -5.92 -8.57 -0.79
C MET A 46 -4.80 -8.95 -1.75
N GLY A 47 -4.27 -8.00 -2.52
CA GLY A 47 -3.26 -8.26 -3.54
C GLY A 47 -3.38 -7.36 -4.76
N TYR A 48 -2.98 -7.88 -5.93
CA TYR A 48 -3.08 -7.21 -7.22
C TYR A 48 -4.10 -7.90 -8.13
N LYS A 49 -4.74 -7.14 -9.02
CA LYS A 49 -5.62 -7.66 -10.10
C LYS A 49 -4.86 -7.77 -11.43
N ASN A 50 -3.60 -8.20 -11.40
CA ASN A 50 -2.77 -8.25 -12.61
C ASN A 50 -3.20 -9.40 -13.53
N SER A 51 -3.01 -9.23 -14.83
CA SER A 51 -3.34 -10.24 -15.84
C SER A 51 -2.32 -11.40 -15.83
N PRO A 52 -2.78 -12.67 -15.83
CA PRO A 52 -1.95 -13.85 -16.07
C PRO A 52 -1.22 -13.85 -17.42
N GLU A 53 -1.64 -13.01 -18.37
CA GLU A 53 -0.94 -12.85 -19.66
C GLU A 53 0.37 -12.08 -19.52
N LEU A 54 0.51 -11.28 -18.46
CA LEU A 54 1.68 -10.43 -18.20
C LEU A 54 2.58 -10.99 -17.10
N PHE A 55 2.05 -11.86 -16.24
CA PHE A 55 2.77 -12.45 -15.11
C PHE A 55 2.50 -13.96 -15.08
N ASP A 56 3.56 -14.78 -15.07
CA ASP A 56 3.43 -16.24 -15.04
C ASP A 56 2.88 -16.72 -13.68
N PRO A 57 1.71 -17.39 -13.63
CA PRO A 57 1.17 -17.98 -12.39
C PRO A 57 2.03 -19.09 -11.78
N LYS A 58 3.07 -19.56 -12.49
CA LYS A 58 4.07 -20.48 -11.93
C LYS A 58 5.17 -19.76 -11.15
N GLU A 59 5.38 -18.47 -11.43
CA GLU A 59 6.39 -17.67 -10.71
C GLU A 59 5.78 -16.94 -9.51
N TYR A 60 4.54 -16.47 -9.64
CA TYR A 60 3.86 -15.67 -8.63
C TYR A 60 2.70 -16.43 -8.00
N GLY A 61 2.54 -16.25 -6.69
CA GLY A 61 1.41 -16.83 -5.97
C GLY A 61 0.08 -16.15 -6.29
N PRO A 62 -1.03 -16.72 -5.80
CA PRO A 62 -2.37 -16.37 -6.26
C PRO A 62 -2.79 -14.94 -5.93
N TRP A 63 -2.16 -14.29 -4.93
CA TRP A 63 -2.44 -12.91 -4.54
C TRP A 63 -1.83 -11.87 -5.49
N LYS A 64 -1.10 -12.31 -6.53
CA LYS A 64 -0.69 -11.45 -7.64
C LYS A 64 -1.82 -11.19 -8.64
N PHE A 65 -2.79 -12.10 -8.69
CA PHE A 65 -3.91 -12.08 -9.64
C PHE A 65 -5.24 -11.80 -8.94
N CYS A 66 -5.38 -12.29 -7.70
CA CYS A 66 -6.57 -12.08 -6.87
C CYS A 66 -7.84 -12.42 -7.65
N GLU A 67 -8.02 -13.70 -7.95
CA GLU A 67 -9.24 -14.17 -8.60
C GLU A 67 -10.44 -14.14 -7.64
N ASP A 68 -11.63 -13.84 -8.17
CA ASP A 68 -12.81 -13.61 -7.36
C ASP A 68 -13.17 -14.83 -6.49
N ASP A 69 -13.07 -16.03 -7.07
CA ASP A 69 -13.33 -17.31 -6.38
C ASP A 69 -12.42 -17.52 -5.17
N LEU A 70 -11.17 -17.05 -5.23
CA LEU A 70 -10.25 -17.13 -4.10
C LEU A 70 -10.74 -16.23 -2.96
N LEU A 71 -11.25 -15.04 -3.28
CA LEU A 71 -11.71 -14.08 -2.28
C LEU A 71 -13.03 -14.48 -1.65
N TRP A 72 -13.92 -15.11 -2.43
CA TRP A 72 -15.10 -15.77 -1.87
C TRP A 72 -14.71 -16.85 -0.86
N LYS A 73 -13.67 -17.64 -1.16
CA LYS A 73 -13.09 -18.59 -0.19
C LYS A 73 -12.40 -17.91 0.99
N VAL A 74 -11.92 -16.67 0.88
CA VAL A 74 -11.38 -15.95 2.06
C VAL A 74 -12.49 -15.61 3.03
N LYS A 75 -13.62 -15.07 2.57
CA LYS A 75 -14.72 -14.64 3.45
C LYS A 75 -15.65 -15.76 3.91
N ASP A 76 -15.58 -16.94 3.28
CA ASP A 76 -16.52 -18.04 3.54
C ASP A 76 -16.55 -18.43 5.03
N GLY A 77 -17.75 -18.43 5.61
CA GLY A 77 -17.99 -18.72 7.03
C GLY A 77 -17.50 -17.66 8.03
N ILE A 78 -17.13 -16.45 7.58
CA ILE A 78 -16.64 -15.37 8.45
C ILE A 78 -17.59 -14.18 8.38
N GLU A 79 -18.22 -13.83 9.50
CA GLU A 79 -18.97 -12.58 9.63
C GLU A 79 -17.98 -11.42 9.84
N SER A 80 -18.01 -10.46 8.93
CA SER A 80 -17.07 -9.35 8.94
C SER A 80 -17.65 -8.09 8.31
N ASN A 81 -17.22 -6.93 8.82
CA ASN A 81 -17.47 -5.62 8.24
C ASN A 81 -16.25 -5.05 7.50
N ILE A 82 -15.11 -5.76 7.47
CA ILE A 82 -13.93 -5.30 6.74
C ILE A 82 -14.18 -5.41 5.24
N LYS A 83 -13.86 -4.34 4.53
CA LYS A 83 -13.98 -4.29 3.06
C LYS A 83 -12.72 -4.86 2.42
N MET A 84 -12.87 -5.60 1.33
CA MET A 84 -11.75 -6.10 0.55
C MET A 84 -11.40 -5.10 -0.56
N ALA A 85 -10.15 -4.67 -0.57
CA ALA A 85 -9.57 -3.82 -1.62
C ALA A 85 -8.58 -4.61 -2.49
N VAL A 86 -8.33 -4.14 -3.70
CA VAL A 86 -7.30 -4.70 -4.60
C VAL A 86 -6.55 -3.59 -5.33
N MET A 87 -5.25 -3.80 -5.54
CA MET A 87 -4.41 -2.90 -6.32
C MET A 87 -4.49 -3.22 -7.81
N ALA A 88 -4.64 -2.19 -8.63
CA ALA A 88 -4.58 -2.24 -10.08
C ALA A 88 -3.45 -1.34 -10.58
N ASP A 89 -2.44 -1.95 -11.21
CA ASP A 89 -1.37 -1.21 -11.87
C ASP A 89 -1.84 -0.80 -13.28
N VAL A 90 -1.63 0.47 -13.64
CA VAL A 90 -1.92 0.97 -14.99
C VAL A 90 -1.23 0.09 -16.05
N GLY A 91 -2.03 -0.42 -16.99
CA GLY A 91 -1.56 -1.26 -18.10
C GLY A 91 -1.27 -2.72 -17.73
N ARG A 92 -1.66 -3.19 -16.54
CA ARG A 92 -1.42 -4.58 -16.10
C ARG A 92 -2.68 -5.38 -15.78
N VAL A 93 -3.86 -4.77 -15.89
CA VAL A 93 -5.14 -5.41 -15.60
C VAL A 93 -5.83 -5.79 -16.91
N ASN A 94 -6.41 -6.99 -16.97
CA ASN A 94 -7.37 -7.33 -18.02
C ASN A 94 -8.75 -6.79 -17.62
N MET A 95 -9.16 -5.66 -18.21
CA MET A 95 -10.42 -4.99 -17.86
C MET A 95 -11.66 -5.84 -18.18
N ASP A 96 -11.59 -6.70 -19.20
CA ASP A 96 -12.70 -7.58 -19.58
C ASP A 96 -12.96 -8.67 -18.53
N ALA A 97 -11.98 -8.97 -17.68
CA ALA A 97 -12.09 -9.92 -16.59
C ALA A 97 -12.67 -9.30 -15.30
N VAL A 98 -12.89 -7.98 -15.27
CA VAL A 98 -13.42 -7.28 -14.08
C VAL A 98 -14.94 -7.18 -14.18
N LYS A 99 -15.63 -7.77 -13.21
CA LYS A 99 -17.10 -7.71 -13.10
C LYS A 99 -17.56 -6.39 -12.48
N PRO A 100 -18.84 -5.99 -12.64
CA PRO A 100 -19.44 -4.92 -11.85
C PRO A 100 -19.35 -5.19 -10.35
N ALA A 101 -19.31 -4.13 -9.54
CA ALA A 101 -19.13 -4.24 -8.09
C ALA A 101 -20.23 -5.07 -7.39
N SER A 102 -21.45 -5.11 -7.93
CA SER A 102 -22.54 -5.94 -7.41
C SER A 102 -22.29 -7.45 -7.49
N GLU A 103 -21.37 -7.89 -8.35
CA GLU A 103 -21.04 -9.30 -8.59
C GLU A 103 -19.63 -9.66 -8.12
N SER A 104 -18.96 -8.71 -7.46
CA SER A 104 -17.55 -8.78 -7.11
C SER A 104 -17.33 -8.98 -5.61
N PRO A 105 -16.27 -9.71 -5.21
CA PRO A 105 -15.88 -9.74 -3.80
C PRO A 105 -15.26 -8.44 -3.32
N TYR A 106 -14.76 -7.59 -4.23
CA TYR A 106 -14.11 -6.33 -3.88
C TYR A 106 -15.13 -5.23 -3.61
N GLN A 107 -14.79 -4.34 -2.69
CA GLN A 107 -15.51 -3.08 -2.51
C GLN A 107 -14.70 -1.90 -3.04
N MET A 108 -13.38 -2.03 -3.15
CA MET A 108 -12.51 -0.95 -3.56
C MET A 108 -11.43 -1.39 -4.55
N PHE A 109 -11.27 -0.62 -5.62
CA PHE A 109 -10.11 -0.68 -6.51
C PHE A 109 -9.16 0.48 -6.21
N ARG A 110 -7.88 0.16 -6.04
CA ARG A 110 -6.82 1.13 -5.81
C ARG A 110 -5.92 1.18 -7.03
N VAL A 111 -5.91 2.30 -7.74
CA VAL A 111 -5.13 2.42 -8.98
C VAL A 111 -3.79 3.09 -8.67
N ALA A 112 -2.70 2.37 -8.90
CA ALA A 112 -1.36 2.92 -8.77
C ALA A 112 -0.90 3.55 -10.09
N SER A 113 -0.48 4.82 -10.04
CA SER A 113 0.06 5.52 -11.20
C SER A 113 1.26 6.40 -10.86
N TYR A 114 2.11 6.64 -11.85
CA TYR A 114 3.15 7.67 -11.81
C TYR A 114 2.61 8.95 -12.43
N VAL A 115 3.14 10.11 -12.04
CA VAL A 115 2.74 11.43 -12.58
C VAL A 115 2.71 11.43 -14.12
N LYS A 116 3.72 10.85 -14.76
CA LYS A 116 3.82 10.76 -16.24
C LYS A 116 2.70 9.95 -16.94
N ASN A 117 1.95 9.13 -16.20
CA ASN A 117 0.87 8.28 -16.71
C ASN A 117 -0.45 8.61 -16.01
N ILE A 118 -0.61 9.84 -15.51
CA ILE A 118 -1.76 10.22 -14.70
C ILE A 118 -3.07 10.09 -15.50
N ASP A 119 -3.05 10.46 -16.78
CA ASP A 119 -4.13 10.30 -17.75
C ASP A 119 -4.70 8.88 -17.78
N LYS A 120 -3.82 7.88 -17.94
CA LYS A 120 -4.20 6.46 -17.95
C LYS A 120 -4.67 5.98 -16.58
N GLY A 121 -4.09 6.53 -15.51
CA GLY A 121 -4.55 6.28 -14.15
C GLY A 121 -5.98 6.77 -13.93
N ILE A 122 -6.29 7.97 -14.41
CA ILE A 122 -7.62 8.58 -14.34
C ILE A 122 -8.63 7.76 -15.14
N GLU A 123 -8.30 7.37 -16.38
CA GLU A 123 -9.16 6.53 -17.21
C GLU A 123 -9.52 5.21 -16.50
N MET A 124 -8.51 4.52 -15.95
CA MET A 124 -8.72 3.26 -15.23
C MET A 124 -9.54 3.44 -13.95
N VAL A 125 -9.27 4.50 -13.16
CA VAL A 125 -10.09 4.82 -11.98
C VAL A 125 -11.54 5.05 -12.37
N ASN A 126 -11.78 5.85 -13.41
CA ASN A 126 -13.12 6.19 -13.86
C ASN A 126 -13.88 4.93 -14.32
N ALA A 127 -13.20 4.01 -15.00
CA ALA A 127 -13.79 2.73 -15.39
C ALA A 127 -14.24 1.91 -14.17
N PHE A 128 -13.41 1.78 -13.12
CA PHE A 128 -13.81 1.07 -11.90
C PHE A 128 -14.92 1.81 -11.14
N HIS A 129 -14.88 3.14 -11.08
CA HIS A 129 -15.92 3.92 -10.44
C HIS A 129 -17.29 3.72 -11.14
N ASP A 130 -17.29 3.73 -12.47
CA ASP A 130 -18.52 3.52 -13.27
C ASP A 130 -19.06 2.08 -13.19
N MET A 131 -18.20 1.11 -12.83
CA MET A 131 -18.60 -0.25 -12.45
C MET A 131 -19.20 -0.36 -11.03
N GLY A 132 -19.22 0.74 -10.27
CA GLY A 132 -19.82 0.84 -8.95
C GLY A 132 -18.88 0.57 -7.77
N TYR A 133 -17.56 0.50 -8.00
CA TYR A 133 -16.58 0.32 -6.93
C TYR A 133 -16.29 1.63 -6.21
N GLU A 134 -15.89 1.55 -4.94
CA GLU A 134 -15.09 2.62 -4.33
C GLU A 134 -13.72 2.64 -5.01
N THR A 135 -13.13 3.82 -5.15
CA THR A 135 -11.94 4.00 -5.97
C THR A 135 -10.92 4.91 -5.32
N THR A 136 -9.65 4.54 -5.44
CA THR A 136 -8.53 5.39 -5.06
C THR A 136 -7.57 5.58 -6.22
N LEU A 137 -6.94 6.75 -6.25
CA LEU A 137 -5.77 7.00 -7.09
C LEU A 137 -4.55 7.18 -6.19
N ASN A 138 -3.54 6.34 -6.39
CA ASN A 138 -2.32 6.29 -5.61
C ASN A 138 -1.14 6.81 -6.46
N ILE A 139 -0.75 8.07 -6.25
CA ILE A 139 0.35 8.68 -7.00
C ILE A 139 1.69 8.25 -6.38
N MET A 140 2.46 7.49 -7.13
CA MET A 140 3.73 6.92 -6.71
C MET A 140 4.92 7.85 -6.98
N ALA A 141 6.01 7.64 -6.24
CA ALA A 141 7.32 8.28 -6.43
C ALA A 141 7.28 9.82 -6.43
N VAL A 142 6.34 10.41 -5.68
CA VAL A 142 6.17 11.87 -5.54
C VAL A 142 7.43 12.54 -5.00
N SER A 143 8.28 11.82 -4.25
CA SER A 143 9.60 12.30 -3.82
C SER A 143 10.58 12.60 -4.95
N ARG A 144 10.35 12.10 -6.16
CA ARG A 144 11.13 12.42 -7.37
C ARG A 144 10.37 13.37 -8.30
N ASP A 145 9.04 13.28 -8.32
CA ASP A 145 8.20 14.05 -9.23
C ASP A 145 7.52 15.23 -8.50
N ARG A 146 8.31 16.18 -7.99
CA ARG A 146 7.79 17.39 -7.30
C ARG A 146 7.70 18.63 -8.19
N GLY A 147 7.97 18.49 -9.49
CA GLY A 147 7.97 19.59 -10.46
C GLY A 147 6.58 20.13 -10.82
N PRO A 148 6.49 21.05 -11.79
CA PRO A 148 5.22 21.55 -12.33
C PRO A 148 4.30 20.44 -12.87
N GLU A 149 4.87 19.34 -13.36
CA GLU A 149 4.14 18.20 -13.90
C GLU A 149 3.22 17.56 -12.85
N LEU A 150 3.60 17.64 -11.57
CA LEU A 150 2.73 17.20 -10.48
C LEU A 150 1.52 18.13 -10.30
N ASP A 151 1.67 19.45 -10.46
CA ASP A 151 0.52 20.36 -10.38
C ASP A 151 -0.45 20.11 -11.54
N GLU A 152 0.07 19.95 -12.75
CA GLU A 152 -0.73 19.61 -13.93
C GLU A 152 -1.49 18.30 -13.72
N ALA A 153 -0.82 17.27 -13.20
CA ALA A 153 -1.45 16.01 -12.85
C ALA A 153 -2.55 16.17 -11.78
N LEU A 154 -2.31 16.97 -10.74
CA LEU A 154 -3.30 17.23 -9.69
C LEU A 154 -4.49 18.03 -10.22
N HIS A 155 -4.27 18.97 -11.14
CA HIS A 155 -5.36 19.69 -11.82
C HIS A 155 -6.23 18.74 -12.64
N GLN A 156 -5.62 17.87 -13.45
CA GLN A 156 -6.35 16.83 -14.19
C GLN A 156 -7.12 15.90 -13.24
N VAL A 157 -6.52 15.49 -12.12
CA VAL A 157 -7.21 14.67 -11.12
C VAL A 157 -8.41 15.40 -10.50
N ASN A 158 -8.30 16.71 -10.26
CA ASN A 158 -9.41 17.49 -9.72
C ASN A 158 -10.58 17.59 -10.71
N GLU A 159 -10.27 17.78 -12.00
CA GLU A 159 -11.25 18.05 -13.07
C GLU A 159 -11.89 16.78 -13.63
N GLU A 160 -11.12 15.72 -13.82
CA GLU A 160 -11.52 14.57 -14.65
C GLU A 160 -11.66 13.25 -13.86
N CYS A 161 -10.99 13.12 -12.71
CA CYS A 161 -10.93 11.87 -11.97
C CYS A 161 -12.10 11.70 -11.00
N LYS A 162 -12.75 10.54 -11.07
CA LYS A 162 -13.86 10.12 -10.21
C LYS A 162 -13.42 9.44 -8.91
N ALA A 163 -12.11 9.35 -8.65
CA ALA A 163 -11.59 8.75 -7.40
C ALA A 163 -12.30 9.32 -6.16
N ASP A 164 -12.66 8.45 -5.23
CA ASP A 164 -13.18 8.84 -3.92
C ASP A 164 -12.05 9.36 -3.02
N VAL A 165 -10.85 8.78 -3.15
CA VAL A 165 -9.67 9.08 -2.34
C VAL A 165 -8.43 9.28 -3.21
N LEU A 166 -7.72 10.39 -3.01
CA LEU A 166 -6.40 10.63 -3.59
C LEU A 166 -5.30 10.35 -2.55
N TYR A 167 -4.38 9.46 -2.88
CA TYR A 167 -3.29 9.05 -2.00
C TYR A 167 -1.97 9.74 -2.31
N LEU A 168 -1.33 10.27 -1.26
CA LEU A 168 0.09 10.59 -1.26
C LEU A 168 0.87 9.34 -0.84
N VAL A 169 1.77 8.85 -1.71
CA VAL A 169 2.54 7.63 -1.48
C VAL A 169 4.04 7.95 -1.36
N ASP A 170 4.64 7.66 -0.21
CA ASP A 170 6.08 7.76 0.01
C ASP A 170 6.80 6.50 -0.53
N SER A 171 6.75 6.29 -1.85
CA SER A 171 7.15 5.02 -2.49
C SER A 171 8.58 4.56 -2.20
N PHE A 172 9.48 5.48 -1.84
CA PHE A 172 10.89 5.20 -1.57
C PHE A 172 11.27 5.35 -0.09
N GLY A 173 10.31 5.69 0.79
CA GLY A 173 10.58 5.95 2.21
C GLY A 173 11.52 7.13 2.40
N ALA A 174 11.37 8.15 1.57
CA ALA A 174 12.28 9.27 1.41
C ALA A 174 11.77 10.56 2.08
N PHE A 175 10.48 10.64 2.41
CA PHE A 175 9.89 11.84 2.99
C PHE A 175 10.25 12.04 4.45
N TYR A 176 10.44 13.30 4.82
CA TYR A 176 10.37 13.80 6.20
C TYR A 176 8.98 14.37 6.49
N GLN A 177 8.70 14.70 7.76
CA GLN A 177 7.39 15.22 8.16
C GLN A 177 7.05 16.56 7.45
N GLU A 178 8.06 17.42 7.26
CA GLU A 178 7.91 18.68 6.55
C GLU A 178 7.50 18.47 5.08
N ASP A 179 7.97 17.38 4.45
CA ASP A 179 7.55 17.01 3.11
C ASP A 179 6.09 16.56 3.09
N ILE A 180 5.64 15.79 4.09
CA ILE A 180 4.23 15.38 4.22
C ILE A 180 3.33 16.60 4.32
N ASP A 181 3.70 17.56 5.17
CA ASP A 181 2.96 18.80 5.35
C ASP A 181 2.87 19.62 4.06
N LYS A 182 4.03 19.80 3.39
CA LYS A 182 4.12 20.53 2.13
C LYS A 182 3.30 19.89 1.01
N GLU A 183 3.46 18.59 0.79
CA GLU A 183 2.78 17.90 -0.31
C GLU A 183 1.28 17.76 -0.03
N LEU A 184 0.85 17.50 1.20
CA LEU A 184 -0.59 17.47 1.52
C LEU A 184 -1.23 18.86 1.41
N THR A 185 -0.52 19.93 1.82
CA THR A 185 -0.99 21.31 1.60
C THR A 185 -1.14 21.61 0.10
N ARG A 186 -0.18 21.18 -0.73
CA ARG A 186 -0.24 21.32 -2.19
C ARG A 186 -1.42 20.53 -2.78
N TYR A 187 -1.54 19.25 -2.45
CA TYR A 187 -2.61 18.37 -2.92
C TYR A 187 -3.99 18.93 -2.57
N LYS A 188 -4.21 19.31 -1.30
CA LYS A 188 -5.45 19.93 -0.83
C LYS A 188 -5.66 21.33 -1.39
N GLY A 189 -4.59 22.02 -1.77
CA GLY A 189 -4.60 23.32 -2.43
C GLY A 189 -5.24 23.26 -3.81
N ILE A 190 -5.02 22.17 -4.54
CA ILE A 190 -5.45 21.97 -5.94
C ILE A 190 -6.71 21.10 -6.01
N VAL A 191 -6.70 19.94 -5.35
CA VAL A 191 -7.80 18.95 -5.40
C VAL A 191 -8.78 19.22 -4.27
N LYS A 192 -10.02 19.61 -4.60
CA LYS A 192 -11.02 20.05 -3.61
C LYS A 192 -12.16 19.07 -3.38
N ASN A 193 -12.35 18.13 -4.30
CA ASN A 193 -13.53 17.27 -4.37
C ASN A 193 -13.31 15.85 -3.81
N LYS A 194 -12.14 15.55 -3.23
CA LYS A 194 -11.69 14.18 -2.88
C LYS A 194 -11.33 14.09 -1.41
N LYS A 195 -11.44 12.88 -0.84
CA LYS A 195 -10.76 12.54 0.42
C LYS A 195 -9.28 12.31 0.16
N PHE A 196 -8.49 12.29 1.22
CA PHE A 196 -7.05 12.06 1.11
C PHE A 196 -6.63 10.79 1.85
N GLY A 197 -5.64 10.10 1.27
CA GLY A 197 -4.99 8.96 1.86
C GLY A 197 -3.48 9.14 1.96
N PHE A 198 -2.83 8.41 2.87
CA PHE A 198 -1.39 8.39 3.01
C PHE A 198 -0.87 6.95 3.13
N HIS A 199 0.21 6.66 2.40
CA HIS A 199 0.94 5.41 2.47
C HIS A 199 2.44 5.68 2.65
N GLY A 200 2.98 5.28 3.80
CA GLY A 200 4.37 5.52 4.18
C GLY A 200 5.22 4.25 4.19
N HIS A 201 6.41 4.31 3.59
CA HIS A 201 7.44 3.28 3.69
C HIS A 201 8.49 3.60 4.77
N ASN A 202 9.07 2.56 5.37
CA ASN A 202 9.82 2.67 6.62
C ASN A 202 11.35 2.70 6.44
N ASN A 203 11.85 3.07 5.25
CA ASN A 203 13.28 3.04 4.90
C ASN A 203 14.14 3.88 5.86
N GLN A 204 13.62 5.01 6.31
CA GLN A 204 14.28 5.89 7.28
C GLN A 204 13.68 5.77 8.69
N GLN A 205 12.88 4.73 8.96
CA GLN A 205 12.09 4.58 10.20
C GLN A 205 11.07 5.72 10.44
N LEU A 206 10.64 6.40 9.38
CA LEU A 206 9.73 7.54 9.45
C LEU A 206 8.28 7.20 9.08
N ALA A 207 7.95 5.97 8.68
CA ALA A 207 6.61 5.65 8.19
C ALA A 207 5.52 6.00 9.21
N PHE A 208 5.72 5.63 10.48
CA PHE A 208 4.77 5.95 11.54
C PHE A 208 4.72 7.45 11.85
N SER A 209 5.88 8.11 11.92
CA SER A 209 5.97 9.56 12.16
C SER A 209 5.29 10.38 11.05
N ASN A 210 5.51 10.00 9.79
CA ASN A 210 4.89 10.61 8.62
C ASN A 210 3.39 10.32 8.57
N THR A 211 2.95 9.13 9.00
CA THR A 211 1.52 8.82 9.14
C THR A 211 0.85 9.71 10.19
N ILE A 212 1.52 9.98 11.32
CA ILE A 212 1.03 10.96 12.32
C ILE A 212 0.95 12.36 11.71
N GLN A 213 1.95 12.77 10.93
CA GLN A 213 1.92 14.08 10.27
C GLN A 213 0.79 14.19 9.23
N ALA A 214 0.48 13.11 8.52
CA ALA A 214 -0.67 13.03 7.62
C ALA A 214 -2.00 13.16 8.39
N ILE A 215 -2.11 12.54 9.58
CA ILE A 215 -3.28 12.69 10.46
C ILE A 215 -3.46 14.15 10.91
N ILE A 216 -2.36 14.83 11.29
CA ILE A 216 -2.37 16.27 11.65
C ILE A 216 -2.86 17.10 10.47
N ASN A 217 -2.47 16.72 9.25
CA ASN A 217 -2.93 17.31 8.01
C ASN A 217 -4.35 16.87 7.59
N HIS A 218 -5.13 16.23 8.46
CA HIS A 218 -6.51 15.80 8.18
C HIS A 218 -6.64 14.82 6.99
N VAL A 219 -5.78 13.80 6.91
CA VAL A 219 -5.89 12.69 5.96
C VAL A 219 -6.81 11.59 6.51
N ASP A 220 -7.82 11.20 5.73
CA ASP A 220 -8.85 10.25 6.15
C ASP A 220 -8.39 8.80 6.06
N PHE A 221 -7.60 8.42 5.05
CA PHE A 221 -7.20 7.02 4.83
C PHE A 221 -5.73 6.80 5.20
N LEU A 222 -5.47 5.83 6.08
CA LEU A 222 -4.13 5.53 6.58
C LEU A 222 -3.79 4.07 6.27
N ASP A 223 -2.76 3.88 5.45
CA ASP A 223 -2.27 2.54 5.15
C ASP A 223 -1.32 2.03 6.24
N GLY A 224 -1.48 0.76 6.60
CA GLY A 224 -0.58 0.02 7.47
C GLY A 224 -0.38 -1.42 6.97
N SER A 225 0.56 -2.13 7.59
CA SER A 225 0.65 -3.59 7.46
C SER A 225 1.09 -4.19 8.78
N VAL A 226 0.55 -5.35 9.15
CA VAL A 226 0.98 -6.06 10.36
C VAL A 226 2.47 -6.39 10.28
N SER A 227 3.21 -6.13 11.37
CA SER A 227 4.66 -6.25 11.42
C SER A 227 5.41 -5.39 10.38
N GLY A 228 4.75 -4.38 9.80
CA GLY A 228 5.31 -3.54 8.74
C GLY A 228 5.67 -4.32 7.47
N MET A 229 5.09 -5.51 7.24
CA MET A 229 5.45 -6.34 6.09
C MET A 229 5.13 -5.63 4.77
N GLY A 230 6.15 -5.42 3.96
CA GLY A 230 6.05 -4.64 2.73
C GLY A 230 7.36 -4.62 1.96
N ARG A 231 7.36 -3.96 0.79
CA ARG A 231 8.58 -3.83 -0.01
C ARG A 231 9.66 -3.06 0.75
N GLY A 232 10.91 -3.44 0.51
CA GLY A 232 12.06 -2.72 1.06
C GLY A 232 12.11 -2.80 2.58
N ALA A 233 12.12 -1.64 3.24
CA ALA A 233 12.11 -1.58 4.71
C ALA A 233 10.72 -1.77 5.32
N GLY A 234 9.69 -2.04 4.52
CA GLY A 234 8.33 -2.24 4.99
C GLY A 234 7.52 -0.94 5.08
N ASN A 235 6.38 -1.03 5.76
CA ASN A 235 5.39 0.05 5.83
C ASN A 235 5.22 0.57 7.27
N CYS A 236 4.37 1.58 7.45
CA CYS A 236 3.81 1.87 8.78
C CYS A 236 3.19 0.59 9.36
N THR A 237 3.49 0.29 10.61
CA THR A 237 3.00 -0.94 11.21
C THR A 237 1.56 -0.77 11.71
N THR A 238 0.70 -1.74 11.42
CA THR A 238 -0.72 -1.70 11.82
C THR A 238 -0.85 -1.65 13.34
N GLU A 239 0.00 -2.38 14.06
CA GLU A 239 0.00 -2.39 15.53
C GLU A 239 0.32 -1.01 16.14
N LEU A 240 1.28 -0.26 15.60
CA LEU A 240 1.59 1.09 16.07
C LEU A 240 0.44 2.05 15.73
N LEU A 241 -0.10 1.96 14.52
CA LEU A 241 -1.18 2.81 14.04
C LEU A 241 -2.44 2.66 14.90
N LEU A 242 -2.92 1.42 15.10
CA LEU A 242 -4.11 1.18 15.93
C LEU A 242 -3.89 1.58 17.39
N GLY A 243 -2.72 1.30 17.95
CA GLY A 243 -2.36 1.71 19.32
C GLY A 243 -2.34 3.24 19.51
N PHE A 244 -2.07 3.99 18.43
CA PHE A 244 -2.03 5.45 18.43
C PHE A 244 -3.39 6.13 18.26
N LEU A 245 -4.28 5.60 17.41
CA LEU A 245 -5.50 6.30 16.99
C LEU A 245 -6.50 6.59 18.13
N LYS A 246 -6.36 5.93 19.29
CA LYS A 246 -7.24 6.07 20.48
C LYS A 246 -8.73 6.08 20.14
N ASN A 247 -9.11 5.38 19.07
CA ASN A 247 -10.48 5.26 18.60
C ASN A 247 -11.05 3.94 19.13
N PRO A 248 -12.16 3.96 19.91
CA PRO A 248 -12.72 2.75 20.52
C PRO A 248 -13.21 1.71 19.51
N LYS A 249 -13.35 2.08 18.24
CA LYS A 249 -13.63 1.15 17.15
C LYS A 249 -12.50 0.13 16.94
N TYR A 250 -11.24 0.54 17.14
CA TYR A 250 -10.10 -0.32 16.87
C TYR A 250 -9.67 -1.08 18.12
N ASP A 251 -9.43 -2.37 17.96
CA ASP A 251 -8.86 -3.23 19.00
C ASP A 251 -7.48 -3.71 18.59
N LEU A 252 -6.48 -3.41 19.42
CA LEU A 252 -5.10 -3.80 19.15
C LEU A 252 -4.87 -5.31 19.37
N ARG A 253 -5.62 -5.96 20.26
CA ARG A 253 -5.34 -7.34 20.70
C ARG A 253 -5.32 -8.35 19.55
N PRO A 254 -6.30 -8.37 18.61
CA PRO A 254 -6.25 -9.30 17.48
C PRO A 254 -5.05 -9.08 16.54
N VAL A 255 -4.53 -7.86 16.44
CA VAL A 255 -3.31 -7.59 15.65
C VAL A 255 -2.06 -8.13 16.36
N LEU A 256 -2.02 -8.10 17.69
CA LEU A 256 -0.95 -8.74 18.46
C LEU A 256 -0.99 -10.26 18.31
N ASP A 257 -2.19 -10.86 18.32
CA ASP A 257 -2.38 -12.28 18.03
C ASP A 257 -1.89 -12.61 16.61
N ALA A 258 -2.24 -11.78 15.61
CA ALA A 258 -1.76 -11.95 14.25
C ALA A 258 -0.23 -11.93 14.20
N TYR A 259 0.40 -10.94 14.86
CA TYR A 259 1.85 -10.83 14.92
C TYR A 259 2.49 -12.10 15.51
N GLN A 260 1.97 -12.58 16.65
CA GLN A 260 2.50 -13.75 17.34
C GLN A 260 2.33 -15.04 16.53
N GLU A 261 1.12 -15.28 16.02
CA GLU A 261 0.74 -16.54 15.37
C GLU A 261 1.27 -16.64 13.93
N LEU A 262 1.23 -15.53 13.19
CA LEU A 262 1.49 -15.53 11.75
C LEU A 262 2.87 -14.97 11.39
N PHE A 263 3.30 -13.89 12.04
CA PHE A 263 4.50 -13.17 11.59
C PHE A 263 5.78 -13.62 12.27
N LEU A 264 5.76 -14.07 13.53
CA LEU A 264 6.94 -14.65 14.15
C LEU A 264 7.47 -15.86 13.34
N PRO A 265 6.64 -16.85 12.94
CA PRO A 265 7.12 -17.94 12.09
C PRO A 265 7.52 -17.47 10.67
N LEU A 266 6.84 -16.45 10.14
CA LEU A 266 7.14 -15.95 8.80
C LEU A 266 8.50 -15.23 8.72
N LYS A 267 8.90 -14.54 9.80
CA LYS A 267 10.21 -13.87 9.92
C LYS A 267 11.39 -14.84 9.92
N GLU A 268 11.16 -16.10 10.28
CA GLU A 268 12.19 -17.14 10.17
C GLU A 268 12.48 -17.52 8.71
N LYS A 269 11.56 -17.23 7.79
CA LYS A 269 11.64 -17.61 6.36
C LYS A 269 12.02 -16.45 5.44
N TYR A 270 11.58 -15.23 5.77
CA TYR A 270 11.76 -14.06 4.91
C TYR A 270 12.38 -12.89 5.65
N GLU A 271 13.32 -12.20 4.99
CA GLU A 271 13.93 -10.96 5.47
C GLU A 271 13.11 -9.77 4.93
N TRP A 272 12.48 -9.00 5.82
CA TRP A 272 11.91 -7.70 5.52
C TRP A 272 12.13 -6.75 6.70
N GLY A 273 11.92 -5.46 6.46
CA GLY A 273 12.07 -4.44 7.50
C GLY A 273 13.37 -3.65 7.36
N TYR A 274 13.61 -2.79 8.35
CA TYR A 274 14.75 -1.89 8.36
C TYR A 274 16.08 -2.66 8.40
N ILE A 275 16.89 -2.47 7.36
CA ILE A 275 18.28 -2.93 7.25
C ILE A 275 19.10 -1.87 6.50
N ILE A 276 20.43 -1.90 6.67
CA ILE A 276 21.33 -0.85 6.14
C ILE A 276 21.18 -0.62 4.62
N PRO A 277 21.07 -1.65 3.75
CA PRO A 277 20.85 -1.41 2.33
C PRO A 277 19.54 -0.66 2.03
N GLN A 278 18.45 -0.97 2.75
CA GLN A 278 17.16 -0.31 2.56
C GLN A 278 17.17 1.13 3.07
N MET A 279 17.92 1.39 4.16
CA MET A 279 18.18 2.74 4.65
C MET A 279 18.94 3.55 3.59
N ILE A 280 20.00 2.99 2.98
CA ILE A 280 20.79 3.66 1.95
C ILE A 280 19.91 4.07 0.76
N THR A 281 19.07 3.17 0.24
CA THR A 281 18.17 3.52 -0.88
C THR A 281 17.15 4.58 -0.49
N GLY A 282 16.62 4.54 0.74
CA GLY A 282 15.69 5.57 1.23
C GLY A 282 16.33 6.95 1.33
N MET A 283 17.52 7.04 1.95
CA MET A 283 18.29 8.29 2.06
C MET A 283 18.65 8.87 0.70
N LEU A 284 18.97 8.02 -0.28
CA LEU A 284 19.31 8.43 -1.64
C LEU A 284 18.06 8.62 -2.53
N ASN A 285 16.85 8.45 -1.97
CA ASN A 285 15.57 8.55 -2.67
C ASN A 285 15.50 7.62 -3.90
N ARG A 286 16.06 6.42 -3.82
CA ARG A 286 16.17 5.43 -4.91
C ARG A 286 15.16 4.30 -4.73
N HIS A 287 14.77 3.67 -5.83
CA HIS A 287 13.93 2.48 -5.78
C HIS A 287 14.63 1.36 -4.98
N PRO A 288 13.94 0.60 -4.11
CA PRO A 288 14.56 -0.40 -3.24
C PRO A 288 15.11 -1.65 -3.96
N GLN A 289 15.11 -1.67 -5.30
CA GLN A 289 15.48 -2.85 -6.08
C GLN A 289 16.94 -3.22 -5.88
N ASP A 290 17.83 -2.22 -5.87
CA ASP A 290 19.27 -2.43 -5.70
C ASP A 290 19.58 -2.94 -4.29
N ALA A 291 18.87 -2.42 -3.29
CA ALA A 291 18.96 -2.92 -1.92
C ALA A 291 18.46 -4.37 -1.81
N ILE A 292 17.41 -4.77 -2.54
CA ILE A 292 16.94 -6.16 -2.57
C ILE A 292 17.93 -7.06 -3.31
N ALA A 293 18.52 -6.57 -4.40
CA ALA A 293 19.47 -7.32 -5.22
C ALA A 293 20.76 -7.63 -4.46
N VAL A 294 21.33 -6.66 -3.74
CA VAL A 294 22.59 -6.86 -2.99
C VAL A 294 22.44 -7.89 -1.87
N ARG A 295 21.26 -8.07 -1.29
CA ARG A 295 21.03 -9.12 -0.28
C ARG A 295 21.18 -10.54 -0.81
N LYS A 296 21.14 -10.72 -2.14
CA LYS A 296 21.30 -12.01 -2.82
C LYS A 296 22.74 -12.29 -3.26
N THR A 297 23.69 -11.40 -2.95
CA THR A 297 25.10 -11.55 -3.34
C THR A 297 25.99 -11.82 -2.13
N GLU A 298 27.27 -12.13 -2.38
CA GLU A 298 28.30 -12.25 -1.36
C GLU A 298 28.57 -10.93 -0.62
N ASP A 299 28.28 -9.79 -1.27
CA ASP A 299 28.45 -8.45 -0.70
C ASP A 299 27.27 -7.99 0.17
N ARG A 300 26.34 -8.89 0.53
CA ARG A 300 25.11 -8.55 1.28
C ARG A 300 25.37 -7.64 2.47
N ASP A 301 26.47 -7.85 3.20
CA ASP A 301 26.83 -7.10 4.41
C ASP A 301 27.97 -6.07 4.18
N ASN A 302 28.43 -5.89 2.93
CA ASN A 302 29.44 -4.90 2.56
C ASN A 302 28.81 -3.54 2.27
N TYR A 303 28.27 -2.91 3.31
CA TYR A 303 27.44 -1.71 3.19
C TYR A 303 28.19 -0.50 2.59
N ARG A 304 29.48 -0.36 2.87
CA ARG A 304 30.30 0.73 2.31
C ARG A 304 30.46 0.58 0.80
N LYS A 305 30.71 -0.64 0.31
CA LYS A 305 30.79 -0.92 -1.12
C LYS A 305 29.46 -0.64 -1.80
N PHE A 306 28.36 -1.09 -1.20
CA PHE A 306 27.01 -0.81 -1.69
C PHE A 306 26.72 0.70 -1.74
N TYR A 307 27.00 1.45 -0.67
CA TYR A 307 26.82 2.90 -0.65
C TYR A 307 27.62 3.61 -1.75
N ASN A 308 28.90 3.26 -1.92
CA ASN A 308 29.73 3.85 -2.97
C ASN A 308 29.20 3.55 -4.37
N HIS A 309 28.67 2.35 -4.61
CA HIS A 309 28.02 2.01 -5.88
C HIS A 309 26.79 2.90 -6.12
N MET A 310 25.89 3.01 -5.13
CA MET A 310 24.68 3.82 -5.24
C MET A 310 24.92 5.33 -5.44
N MET A 311 26.11 5.84 -5.07
CA MET A 311 26.50 7.23 -5.26
C MET A 311 27.09 7.52 -6.65
N ASN A 312 27.54 6.50 -7.36
CA ASN A 312 28.17 6.62 -8.69
C ASN A 312 27.20 6.34 -9.85
N ASP A 313 26.03 5.78 -9.54
CA ASP A 313 24.87 5.57 -10.44
C ASP A 313 23.84 6.71 -10.27
#